data_AF-A0A7S0IC45-F1
#
_entry.id   AF-A0A7S0IC45-F1
#
_cell.length_a   1.000
_cell.length_b   1.000
_cell.length_c   1.000
_cell.angle_alpha   90.00
_cell.angle_beta   90.00
_cell.angle_gamma   90.00
#
_symmetry.space_group_name_H-M   'P 1'
#
loop_
_entity.id
_entity.type
_entity.pdbx_description
1 polymer ?
#
loop_
_entity_poly.entity_id
_entity_poly.type
_entity_poly.pdbx_seq_one_letter_code
_entity_poly.pdbx_strand_id
1 'polypeptide(L)'
;FGGAVAFESDARIEVKPVADGVWNAVAFWFELDMGGGRWLRSATPPVGGDGSGDESGDRLVSDAQSWGVAVQYLDELPVGKNGPSVTVRVRRDAGQILFTSDPPPTRPRHSNIPQWHYDMLNDVGRNDAYEAAVVAAVQRRKKGGAKVDVLDAGSGSGLLAMMAARAGADFVAAVEKTPSMVDAGEENVCMNGLAHKVLCLNRDVRRVFTKESQGLQPVPGEVAEGGGGLIKTDGSVPELDRKVDLMVYEVFDSGLIGEGALHILANARYRLLRPDTMLVPASATVFAQPIEYRISTVTCGDLGAFEMKQSNRWRWRDTYEGHNLERCKGDWRPL
;
A
#
# COMPACT_ATOMS: atom_id res chain seq x y z
N PHE A 1 -8.79 -1.61 31.71
CA PHE A 1 -9.29 -2.92 31.24
C PHE A 1 -8.20 -3.54 30.38
N GLY A 2 -7.59 -4.64 30.80
CA GLY A 2 -6.46 -5.21 30.06
C GLY A 2 -5.73 -6.29 30.83
N GLY A 3 -6.46 -7.27 31.37
CA GLY A 3 -5.84 -8.56 31.61
C GLY A 3 -5.55 -9.16 30.24
N ALA A 4 -4.32 -9.59 29.98
CA ALA A 4 -4.01 -10.35 28.78
C ALA A 4 -5.00 -11.51 28.70
N VAL A 5 -5.87 -11.52 27.70
CA VAL A 5 -6.76 -12.66 27.47
C VAL A 5 -5.82 -13.82 27.19
N ALA A 6 -5.77 -14.77 28.13
CA ALA A 6 -4.97 -15.97 27.96
C ALA A 6 -5.52 -16.70 26.73
N PHE A 7 -4.66 -16.99 25.76
CA PHE A 7 -5.04 -17.84 24.64
C PHE A 7 -5.50 -19.20 25.19
N GLU A 8 -6.53 -19.79 24.58
CA GLU A 8 -7.07 -21.10 24.98
C GLU A 8 -6.06 -22.22 24.74
N SER A 9 -5.15 -22.02 23.78
CA SER A 9 -4.04 -22.93 23.49
C SER A 9 -2.77 -22.16 23.15
N ASP A 10 -1.63 -22.74 23.52
CA ASP A 10 -0.29 -22.19 23.30
C ASP A 10 0.72 -23.33 23.12
N ALA A 11 1.02 -23.65 21.86
CA ALA A 11 1.92 -24.73 21.47
C ALA A 11 3.22 -24.17 20.88
N ARG A 12 4.30 -24.94 21.00
CA ARG A 12 5.59 -24.68 20.35
C ARG A 12 5.93 -25.84 19.44
N ILE A 13 6.24 -25.54 18.19
CA ILE A 13 6.56 -26.51 17.16
C ILE A 13 7.96 -26.20 16.64
N GLU A 14 8.87 -27.16 16.73
CA GLU A 14 10.18 -27.05 16.10
C GLU A 14 10.09 -27.40 14.62
N VAL A 15 10.60 -26.51 13.77
CA VAL A 15 10.60 -26.66 12.32
C VAL A 15 12.04 -26.60 11.82
N LYS A 16 12.46 -27.62 11.07
CA LYS A 16 13.77 -27.66 10.44
C LYS A 16 13.72 -26.95 9.09
N PRO A 17 14.52 -25.90 8.85
CA PRO A 17 14.58 -25.26 7.54
C PRO A 17 15.10 -26.24 6.48
N VAL A 18 14.45 -26.28 5.32
CA VAL A 18 14.84 -27.16 4.20
C VAL A 18 15.67 -26.47 3.12
N ALA A 19 15.79 -25.14 3.22
CA ALA A 19 16.53 -24.26 2.32
C ALA A 19 17.10 -23.08 3.10
N ASP A 20 18.12 -22.44 2.53
CA ASP A 20 18.64 -21.16 3.03
C ASP A 20 17.68 -20.03 2.62
N GLY A 21 17.47 -19.05 3.50
CA GLY A 21 16.59 -17.92 3.21
C GLY A 21 16.19 -17.10 4.43
N VAL A 22 15.09 -16.36 4.30
CA VAL A 22 14.49 -15.57 5.36
C VAL A 22 13.05 -16.06 5.59
N TRP A 23 12.78 -16.58 6.79
CA TRP A 23 11.43 -16.93 7.21
C TRP A 23 10.71 -15.67 7.71
N ASN A 24 9.68 -15.24 6.99
CA ASN A 24 8.93 -14.00 7.27
C ASN A 24 7.41 -14.18 7.18
N ALA A 25 6.93 -15.42 7.03
CA ALA A 25 5.51 -15.73 6.96
C ALA A 25 5.21 -17.21 7.23
N VAL A 26 3.99 -17.49 7.67
CA VAL A 26 3.41 -18.84 7.78
C VAL A 26 2.19 -18.89 6.87
N ALA A 27 2.23 -19.77 5.86
CA ALA A 27 1.06 -20.14 5.08
C ALA A 27 0.33 -21.28 5.79
N PHE A 28 -0.99 -21.17 5.92
CA PHE A 28 -1.82 -22.18 6.56
C PHE A 28 -3.17 -22.33 5.85
N TRP A 29 -3.71 -23.54 5.91
CA TRP A 29 -4.98 -23.94 5.32
C TRP A 29 -5.65 -24.92 6.29
N PHE A 30 -6.90 -25.27 6.01
CA PHE A 30 -7.63 -26.24 6.82
C PHE A 30 -8.42 -27.21 5.95
N GLU A 31 -8.71 -28.36 6.52
CA GLU A 31 -9.58 -29.38 5.94
C GLU A 31 -10.73 -29.64 6.90
N LEU A 32 -11.92 -29.79 6.36
CA LEU A 32 -13.15 -30.10 7.07
C LEU A 32 -13.57 -31.51 6.67
N ASP A 33 -13.70 -32.40 7.65
CA ASP A 33 -14.36 -33.68 7.44
C ASP A 33 -15.86 -33.43 7.25
N MET A 34 -16.35 -33.70 6.04
CA MET A 34 -17.75 -33.55 5.67
C MET A 34 -18.54 -34.84 5.94
N GLY A 35 -17.89 -35.87 6.47
CA GLY A 35 -18.43 -37.21 6.71
C GLY A 35 -18.42 -38.09 5.46
N GLY A 36 -18.49 -39.41 5.68
CA GLY A 36 -18.60 -40.40 4.62
C GLY A 36 -17.41 -40.40 3.65
N GLY A 37 -16.20 -40.19 4.18
CA GLY A 37 -14.96 -40.14 3.39
C GLY A 37 -14.75 -38.84 2.60
N ARG A 38 -15.66 -37.85 2.73
CA ARG A 38 -15.59 -36.58 1.98
C ARG A 38 -14.94 -35.49 2.81
N TRP A 39 -14.06 -34.73 2.18
CA TRP A 39 -13.32 -33.66 2.83
C TRP A 39 -13.41 -32.38 1.99
N LEU A 40 -13.54 -31.24 2.66
CA LEU A 40 -13.49 -29.92 2.03
C LEU A 40 -12.26 -29.19 2.52
N ARG A 41 -11.39 -28.77 1.62
CA ARG A 41 -10.16 -28.05 1.94
C ARG A 41 -10.27 -26.59 1.50
N SER A 42 -9.68 -25.69 2.30
CA SER A 42 -9.73 -24.25 2.01
C SER A 42 -8.96 -23.84 0.76
N ALA A 43 -7.85 -24.51 0.46
CA ALA A 43 -7.11 -24.43 -0.80
C ALA A 43 -6.07 -25.56 -0.91
N THR A 44 -5.62 -25.86 -2.13
CA THR A 44 -4.50 -26.75 -2.36
C THR A 44 -3.22 -26.21 -1.68
N PRO A 45 -2.46 -27.05 -0.95
CA PRO A 45 -1.22 -26.62 -0.30
C PRO A 45 -0.16 -26.08 -1.28
N PRO A 46 0.51 -24.95 -0.97
CA PRO A 46 1.55 -24.39 -1.83
C PRO A 46 2.87 -25.15 -1.68
N VAL A 47 3.11 -26.13 -2.57
CA VAL A 47 4.37 -26.86 -2.82
C VAL A 47 4.93 -27.70 -1.65
N GLY A 48 5.08 -29.01 -1.87
CA GLY A 48 5.81 -29.92 -0.96
C GLY A 48 4.91 -30.83 -0.10
N GLY A 49 3.61 -30.58 -0.06
CA GLY A 49 2.64 -31.66 0.05
C GLY A 49 2.53 -32.27 -1.33
N ASP A 50 3.19 -33.40 -1.53
CA ASP A 50 2.75 -34.43 -2.44
C ASP A 50 1.27 -34.26 -2.81
N GLY A 51 1.03 -33.93 -4.08
CA GLY A 51 -0.25 -34.17 -4.73
C GLY A 51 -0.60 -35.66 -4.81
N SER A 52 -0.12 -36.49 -3.86
CA SER A 52 -0.81 -37.70 -3.46
C SER A 52 -2.07 -37.22 -2.72
N GLY A 53 -3.24 -37.20 -3.35
CA GLY A 53 -3.70 -38.41 -4.00
C GLY A 53 -3.50 -39.53 -2.99
N ASP A 54 -4.16 -39.43 -1.84
CA ASP A 54 -4.46 -40.63 -1.07
C ASP A 54 -5.32 -41.48 -2.01
N GLU A 55 -4.63 -42.29 -2.81
CA GLU A 55 -5.19 -43.33 -3.68
C GLU A 55 -5.67 -44.53 -2.84
N SER A 56 -5.81 -44.38 -1.52
CA SER A 56 -6.80 -45.18 -0.81
C SER A 56 -8.18 -44.66 -1.23
N GLY A 57 -8.92 -45.46 -2.01
CA GLY A 57 -10.18 -45.06 -2.66
C GLY A 57 -11.33 -44.64 -1.73
N ASP A 58 -11.08 -44.39 -0.44
CA ASP A 58 -12.04 -43.98 0.58
C ASP A 58 -12.06 -42.46 0.83
N ARG A 59 -11.06 -41.67 0.39
CA ARG A 59 -10.97 -40.23 0.71
C ARG A 59 -11.20 -39.32 -0.50
N LEU A 60 -12.38 -38.70 -0.58
CA LEU A 60 -12.75 -37.74 -1.62
C LEU A 60 -12.54 -36.30 -1.13
N VAL A 61 -11.49 -35.62 -1.60
CA VAL A 61 -11.16 -34.23 -1.20
C VAL A 61 -11.58 -33.23 -2.29
N SER A 62 -12.30 -32.19 -1.89
CA SER A 62 -12.69 -31.06 -2.75
C SER A 62 -12.06 -29.76 -2.26
N ASP A 63 -11.62 -28.90 -3.18
CA ASP A 63 -11.04 -27.59 -2.87
C ASP A 63 -12.07 -26.46 -3.00
N ALA A 64 -12.16 -25.60 -1.98
CA ALA A 64 -12.95 -24.39 -2.01
C ALA A 64 -12.23 -23.30 -2.82
N GLN A 65 -12.76 -22.95 -4.00
CA GLN A 65 -12.13 -21.94 -4.88
C GLN A 65 -12.19 -20.49 -4.33
N SER A 66 -12.98 -20.24 -3.29
CA SER A 66 -13.24 -18.90 -2.75
C SER A 66 -12.54 -18.59 -1.43
N TRP A 67 -11.96 -19.59 -0.73
CA TRP A 67 -11.36 -19.38 0.60
C TRP A 67 -9.85 -19.12 0.54
N GLY A 68 -9.12 -19.86 -0.31
CA GLY A 68 -7.69 -19.64 -0.50
C GLY A 68 -6.83 -20.16 0.65
N VAL A 69 -5.52 -19.89 0.54
CA VAL A 69 -4.53 -20.13 1.60
C VAL A 69 -4.42 -18.86 2.42
N ALA A 70 -4.44 -19.00 3.75
CA ALA A 70 -4.18 -17.87 4.65
C ALA A 70 -2.66 -17.71 4.85
N VAL A 71 -2.19 -16.47 4.91
CA VAL A 71 -0.78 -16.15 5.16
C VAL A 71 -0.70 -15.19 6.33
N GLN A 72 0.00 -15.59 7.39
CA GLN A 72 0.34 -14.70 8.49
C GLN A 72 1.81 -14.32 8.41
N TYR A 73 2.08 -13.02 8.32
CA TYR A 73 3.45 -12.53 8.29
C TYR A 73 4.10 -12.55 9.68
N LEU A 74 5.41 -12.79 9.70
CA LEU A 74 6.31 -12.79 10.86
C LEU A 74 7.47 -11.83 10.60
N ASP A 75 8.15 -11.34 11.63
CA ASP A 75 9.38 -10.58 11.37
C ASP A 75 10.46 -11.49 10.77
N GLU A 76 11.39 -10.86 10.05
CA GLU A 76 12.39 -11.57 9.26
C GLU A 76 13.36 -12.36 10.14
N LEU A 77 13.33 -13.69 10.00
CA LEU A 77 14.28 -14.60 10.64
C LEU A 77 15.15 -15.30 9.59
N PRO A 78 16.46 -15.00 9.51
CA PRO A 78 17.37 -15.75 8.66
C PRO A 78 17.43 -17.23 9.06
N VAL A 79 17.29 -18.12 8.09
CA VAL A 79 17.33 -19.57 8.29
C VAL A 79 18.28 -20.22 7.28
N GLY A 80 18.87 -21.35 7.68
CA GLY A 80 19.75 -22.14 6.81
C GLY A 80 19.29 -23.59 6.76
N LYS A 81 19.40 -24.24 5.59
CA LYS A 81 19.08 -25.66 5.37
C LYS A 81 19.76 -26.59 6.38
N ASN A 82 21.00 -26.26 6.71
CA ASN A 82 21.81 -26.98 7.71
C ASN A 82 21.87 -26.24 9.06
N GLY A 83 21.14 -25.12 9.19
CA GLY A 83 21.05 -24.32 10.41
C GLY A 83 20.24 -24.98 11.51
N PRO A 84 20.13 -24.36 12.69
CA PRO A 84 19.30 -24.87 13.78
C PRO A 84 17.81 -24.90 13.37
N SER A 85 17.04 -25.75 14.04
CA SER A 85 15.57 -25.67 13.97
C SER A 85 15.11 -24.31 14.48
N VAL A 86 14.01 -23.81 13.91
CA VAL A 86 13.32 -22.62 14.39
C VAL A 86 12.07 -23.03 15.15
N THR A 87 11.71 -22.29 16.19
CA THR A 87 10.49 -22.57 16.96
C THR A 87 9.37 -21.65 16.49
N VAL A 88 8.26 -22.27 16.07
CA VAL A 88 6.99 -21.58 15.80
C VAL A 88 6.10 -21.76 17.02
N ARG A 89 5.74 -20.64 17.65
CA ARG A 89 4.71 -20.62 18.69
C ARG A 89 3.34 -20.41 18.05
N VAL A 90 2.43 -21.33 18.28
CA VAL A 90 1.06 -21.34 17.73
C VAL A 90 0.08 -21.12 18.88
N ARG A 91 -0.70 -20.05 18.80
CA ARG A 91 -1.68 -19.67 19.82
C ARG A 91 -3.05 -19.58 19.20
N ARG A 92 -4.09 -20.04 19.91
CA ARG A 92 -5.47 -19.97 19.43
C ARG A 92 -6.44 -19.64 20.54
N ASP A 93 -7.44 -18.83 20.21
CA ASP A 93 -8.61 -18.52 21.03
C ASP A 93 -9.90 -18.68 20.21
N ALA A 94 -11.04 -18.27 20.76
CA ALA A 94 -12.34 -18.34 20.09
C ALA A 94 -12.43 -17.54 18.76
N GLY A 95 -11.59 -16.53 18.55
CA GLY A 95 -11.65 -15.62 17.42
C GLY A 95 -10.47 -15.70 16.44
N GLN A 96 -9.33 -16.29 16.82
CA GLN A 96 -8.14 -16.29 15.97
C GLN A 96 -7.18 -17.47 16.21
N ILE A 97 -6.36 -17.73 15.19
CA ILE A 97 -5.12 -18.51 15.28
C ILE A 97 -3.97 -17.54 14.98
N LEU A 98 -2.91 -17.59 15.79
CA LEU A 98 -1.77 -16.69 15.74
C LEU A 98 -0.46 -17.46 15.77
N PHE A 99 0.43 -17.18 14.82
CA PHE A 99 1.79 -17.72 14.74
C PHE A 99 2.82 -16.67 15.18
N THR A 100 3.86 -17.04 15.92
CA THR A 100 5.00 -16.15 16.24
C THR A 100 6.30 -16.96 16.29
N SER A 101 7.45 -16.37 16.00
CA SER A 101 8.73 -17.01 16.30
C SER A 101 9.02 -16.99 17.80
N ASP A 102 9.80 -17.97 18.28
CA ASP A 102 10.29 -18.05 19.66
C ASP A 102 11.81 -18.31 19.69
N PRO A 103 12.64 -17.44 20.30
CA PRO A 103 12.24 -16.16 20.92
C PRO A 103 11.67 -15.18 19.89
N PRO A 104 10.84 -14.22 20.32
CA PRO A 104 10.37 -13.18 19.42
C PRO A 104 11.57 -12.42 18.86
N PRO A 105 11.50 -12.01 17.59
CA PRO A 105 12.61 -11.37 16.90
C PRO A 105 12.79 -9.94 17.44
N THR A 106 14.00 -9.43 17.32
CA THR A 106 14.40 -8.14 17.91
C THR A 106 14.17 -6.94 16.99
N ARG A 107 13.61 -7.15 15.79
CA ARG A 107 13.28 -6.10 14.82
C ARG A 107 11.76 -6.00 14.70
N PRO A 108 11.11 -5.13 15.49
CA PRO A 108 9.67 -4.95 15.39
C PRO A 108 9.29 -4.34 14.03
N ARG A 109 8.14 -4.74 13.48
CA ARG A 109 7.45 -3.98 12.44
C ARG A 109 6.87 -2.71 13.06
N HIS A 110 7.58 -1.60 12.93
CA HIS A 110 7.16 -0.30 13.48
C HIS A 110 6.07 0.39 12.65
N SER A 111 5.90 -0.01 11.39
CA SER A 111 4.96 0.59 10.45
C SER A 111 4.02 -0.43 9.82
N ASN A 112 2.74 -0.10 9.75
CA ASN A 112 1.75 -0.88 9.00
C ASN A 112 1.48 -0.20 7.65
N ILE A 113 2.03 -0.80 6.59
CA ILE A 113 1.85 -0.39 5.20
C ILE A 113 0.72 -1.24 4.61
N PRO A 114 -0.33 -0.65 4.02
CA PRO A 114 -1.41 -1.42 3.39
C PRO A 114 -0.88 -2.34 2.28
N GLN A 115 -1.48 -3.53 2.14
CA GLN A 115 -1.01 -4.53 1.18
C GLN A 115 -0.99 -4.03 -0.28
N TRP A 116 -2.00 -3.25 -0.69
CA TRP A 116 -2.07 -2.65 -2.02
C TRP A 116 -0.90 -1.70 -2.32
N HIS A 117 -0.23 -1.18 -1.30
CA HIS A 117 0.94 -0.31 -1.49
C HIS A 117 2.12 -1.10 -2.07
N TYR A 118 2.28 -2.36 -1.68
CA TYR A 118 3.32 -3.23 -2.23
C TYR A 118 3.04 -3.60 -3.68
N ASP A 119 1.77 -3.78 -4.07
CA ASP A 119 1.39 -3.97 -5.47
C ASP A 119 1.84 -2.77 -6.30
N MET A 120 1.67 -1.54 -5.79
CA MET A 120 2.15 -0.33 -6.48
C MET A 120 3.68 -0.27 -6.54
N LEU A 121 4.39 -0.66 -5.46
CA LEU A 121 5.86 -0.64 -5.44
C LEU A 121 6.46 -1.66 -6.41
N ASN A 122 5.77 -2.77 -6.65
CA ASN A 122 6.19 -3.81 -7.59
C ASN A 122 5.67 -3.56 -9.03
N ASP A 123 4.89 -2.50 -9.26
CA ASP A 123 4.43 -2.12 -10.60
C ASP A 123 5.54 -1.41 -11.37
N VAL A 124 6.38 -2.22 -12.03
CA VAL A 124 7.53 -1.75 -12.82
C VAL A 124 7.09 -0.76 -13.90
N GLY A 125 5.99 -1.03 -14.61
CA GLY A 125 5.54 -0.17 -15.69
C GLY A 125 5.11 1.21 -15.21
N ARG A 126 4.39 1.27 -14.08
CA ARG A 126 4.05 2.52 -13.40
C ARG A 126 5.30 3.26 -12.93
N ASN A 127 6.21 2.57 -12.25
CA ASN A 127 7.40 3.18 -11.67
C ASN A 127 8.35 3.74 -12.74
N ASP A 128 8.57 3.01 -13.84
CA ASP A 128 9.42 3.45 -14.95
C ASP A 128 8.84 4.71 -15.64
N ALA A 129 7.52 4.75 -15.83
CA ALA A 129 6.85 5.90 -16.42
C ALA A 129 6.98 7.16 -15.55
N TYR A 130 6.78 7.01 -14.23
CA TYR A 130 6.99 8.11 -13.27
C TYR A 130 8.46 8.55 -13.24
N GLU A 131 9.40 7.62 -13.14
CA GLU A 131 10.83 7.94 -13.09
C GLU A 131 11.26 8.72 -14.32
N ALA A 132 10.91 8.24 -15.52
CA ALA A 132 11.23 8.91 -16.77
C ALA A 132 10.67 10.34 -16.82
N ALA A 133 9.41 10.53 -16.40
CA ALA A 133 8.76 11.84 -16.37
C ALA A 133 9.40 12.79 -15.36
N VAL A 134 9.68 12.31 -14.14
CA VAL A 134 10.32 13.08 -13.07
C VAL A 134 11.73 13.50 -13.46
N VAL A 135 12.55 12.56 -13.99
CA VAL A 135 13.90 12.86 -14.47
C VAL A 135 13.85 13.92 -15.57
N ALA A 136 12.98 13.77 -16.57
CA ALA A 136 12.84 14.74 -17.64
C ALA A 136 12.44 16.13 -17.12
N ALA A 137 11.52 16.20 -16.15
CA ALA A 137 11.07 17.45 -15.55
C ALA A 137 12.17 18.17 -14.76
N VAL A 138 12.87 17.44 -13.87
CA VAL A 138 13.98 17.98 -13.08
C VAL A 138 15.10 18.48 -13.99
N GLN A 139 15.49 17.68 -14.99
CA GLN A 139 16.57 18.04 -15.92
C GLN A 139 16.21 19.25 -16.80
N ARG A 140 14.95 19.36 -17.23
CA ARG A 140 14.48 20.54 -17.98
C ARG A 140 14.63 21.82 -17.16
N ARG A 141 14.28 21.79 -15.87
CA ARG A 141 14.45 22.94 -14.97
C ARG A 141 15.92 23.25 -14.70
N LYS A 142 16.73 22.24 -14.45
CA LYS A 142 18.18 22.39 -14.22
C LYS A 142 18.93 22.99 -15.41
N LYS A 143 18.55 22.66 -16.65
CA LYS A 143 19.12 23.29 -17.85
C LYS A 143 18.94 24.81 -17.90
N GLY A 144 17.94 25.34 -17.21
CA GLY A 144 17.74 26.79 -17.05
C GLY A 144 18.64 27.43 -15.97
N GLY A 145 19.54 26.68 -15.34
CA GLY A 145 20.40 27.15 -14.25
C GLY A 145 19.68 27.37 -12.93
N ALA A 146 18.41 26.97 -12.82
CA ALA A 146 17.58 27.22 -11.65
C ALA A 146 17.78 26.17 -10.56
N LYS A 147 17.59 26.59 -9.31
CA LYS A 147 17.30 25.67 -8.19
C LYS A 147 16.00 24.92 -8.47
N VAL A 148 15.91 23.65 -8.11
CA VAL A 148 14.75 22.79 -8.30
C VAL A 148 14.30 22.24 -6.96
N ASP A 149 13.34 22.93 -6.35
CA ASP A 149 12.63 22.43 -5.17
C ASP A 149 11.40 21.64 -5.63
N VAL A 150 11.20 20.45 -5.09
CA VAL A 150 10.14 19.53 -5.50
C VAL A 150 9.17 19.29 -4.34
N LEU A 151 7.86 19.29 -4.64
CA LEU A 151 6.83 18.78 -3.74
C LEU A 151 6.40 17.39 -4.22
N ASP A 152 6.52 16.37 -3.37
CA ASP A 152 5.89 15.07 -3.56
C ASP A 152 4.63 15.00 -2.69
N ALA A 153 3.46 15.12 -3.32
CA ALA A 153 2.17 15.23 -2.63
C ALA A 153 1.44 13.89 -2.61
N GLY A 154 1.28 13.34 -1.40
CA GLY A 154 0.89 11.93 -1.23
C GLY A 154 2.09 11.03 -1.42
N SER A 155 3.19 11.35 -0.74
CA SER A 155 4.51 10.74 -0.98
C SER A 155 4.53 9.23 -0.71
N GLY A 156 3.57 8.71 0.05
CA GLY A 156 3.53 7.31 0.42
C GLY A 156 4.85 6.89 1.06
N SER A 157 5.47 5.82 0.56
CA SER A 157 6.76 5.33 1.04
C SER A 157 7.97 6.06 0.44
N GLY A 158 7.79 7.26 -0.14
CA GLY A 158 8.86 8.15 -0.58
C GLY A 158 9.46 7.88 -1.96
N LEU A 159 8.88 6.99 -2.77
CA LEU A 159 9.49 6.55 -4.03
C LEU A 159 9.67 7.71 -5.02
N LEU A 160 8.63 8.51 -5.29
CA LEU A 160 8.70 9.63 -6.22
C LEU A 160 9.62 10.74 -5.72
N ALA A 161 9.61 11.01 -4.41
CA ALA A 161 10.56 11.91 -3.79
C ALA A 161 12.01 11.48 -4.00
N MET A 162 12.32 10.19 -3.82
CA MET A 162 13.66 9.65 -4.06
C MET A 162 14.05 9.71 -5.54
N MET A 163 13.13 9.42 -6.47
CA MET A 163 13.36 9.60 -7.92
C MET A 163 13.72 11.05 -8.25
N ALA A 164 13.00 12.03 -7.68
CA ALA A 164 13.29 13.45 -7.88
C ALA A 164 14.64 13.88 -7.29
N ALA A 165 14.96 13.43 -6.08
CA ALA A 165 16.24 13.71 -5.44
C ALA A 165 17.42 13.13 -6.23
N ARG A 166 17.30 11.88 -6.70
CA ARG A 166 18.29 11.21 -7.56
C ARG A 166 18.44 11.91 -8.92
N ALA A 167 17.34 12.40 -9.48
CA ALA A 167 17.35 13.16 -10.74
C ALA A 167 18.05 14.53 -10.62
N GLY A 168 18.44 14.95 -9.43
CA GLY A 168 19.21 16.18 -9.20
C GLY A 168 18.38 17.34 -8.64
N ALA A 169 17.18 17.10 -8.09
CA ALA A 169 16.50 18.11 -7.29
C ALA A 169 17.40 18.61 -6.15
N ASP A 170 17.32 19.90 -5.83
CA ASP A 170 18.10 20.50 -4.76
C ASP A 170 17.48 20.23 -3.38
N PHE A 171 16.16 20.12 -3.35
CA PHE A 171 15.38 19.81 -2.17
C PHE A 171 14.06 19.15 -2.57
N VAL A 172 13.58 18.21 -1.77
CA VAL A 172 12.28 17.56 -1.97
C VAL A 172 11.51 17.56 -0.65
N ALA A 173 10.29 18.10 -0.66
CA ALA A 173 9.33 17.95 0.41
C ALA A 173 8.42 16.74 0.10
N ALA A 174 8.63 15.64 0.82
CA ALA A 174 7.82 14.43 0.77
C ALA A 174 6.68 14.54 1.78
N VAL A 175 5.45 14.79 1.32
CA VAL A 175 4.29 15.06 2.19
C VAL A 175 3.32 13.88 2.17
N GLU A 176 3.10 13.28 3.34
CA GLU A 176 2.17 12.16 3.52
C GLU A 176 1.36 12.31 4.82
N LYS A 177 0.06 12.03 4.75
CA LYS A 177 -0.87 12.24 5.88
C LYS A 177 -0.84 11.08 6.89
N THR A 178 -0.48 9.89 6.45
CA THR A 178 -0.54 8.65 7.23
C THR A 178 0.77 8.44 7.99
N PRO A 179 0.77 8.46 9.34
CA PRO A 179 2.02 8.40 10.12
C PRO A 179 2.88 7.17 9.81
N SER A 180 2.28 5.97 9.77
CA SER A 180 3.03 4.74 9.46
C SER A 180 3.68 4.76 8.08
N MET A 181 3.10 5.50 7.13
CA MET A 181 3.62 5.63 5.78
C MET A 181 4.77 6.65 5.71
N VAL A 182 4.69 7.71 6.52
CA VAL A 182 5.79 8.68 6.69
C VAL A 182 7.00 8.00 7.34
N ASP A 183 6.79 7.21 8.39
CA ASP A 183 7.86 6.46 9.06
C ASP A 183 8.59 5.55 8.04
N ALA A 184 7.82 4.78 7.26
CA ALA A 184 8.39 3.93 6.21
C ALA A 184 9.10 4.73 5.11
N GLY A 185 8.54 5.88 4.71
CA GLY A 185 9.14 6.77 3.73
C GLY A 185 10.47 7.38 4.21
N GLU A 186 10.53 7.80 5.47
CA GLU A 186 11.73 8.36 6.09
C GLU A 186 12.83 7.29 6.24
N GLU A 187 12.48 6.07 6.65
CA GLU A 187 13.41 4.94 6.67
C GLU A 187 13.95 4.63 5.27
N ASN A 188 13.09 4.56 4.25
CA ASN A 188 13.51 4.33 2.86
C ASN A 188 14.46 5.44 2.38
N VAL A 189 14.14 6.71 2.64
CA VAL A 189 14.98 7.86 2.29
C VAL A 189 16.35 7.77 2.98
N CYS A 190 16.38 7.42 4.26
CA CYS A 190 17.61 7.24 5.03
C CYS A 190 18.47 6.10 4.48
N MET A 191 17.87 4.93 4.26
CA MET A 191 18.54 3.73 3.75
C MET A 191 19.13 3.93 2.35
N ASN A 192 18.56 4.85 1.57
CA ASN A 192 19.06 5.23 0.24
C ASN A 192 20.03 6.44 0.27
N GLY A 193 20.40 6.95 1.46
CA GLY A 193 21.37 8.05 1.60
C GLY A 193 20.83 9.42 1.17
N LEU A 194 19.51 9.59 1.08
CA LEU A 194 18.86 10.78 0.54
C LEU A 194 18.30 11.73 1.62
N ALA A 195 18.48 11.41 2.90
CA ALA A 195 17.98 12.21 4.04
C ALA A 195 18.49 13.66 4.05
N HIS A 196 19.63 13.93 3.42
CA HIS A 196 20.18 15.29 3.29
C HIS A 196 19.46 16.17 2.27
N LYS A 197 18.53 15.61 1.47
CA LYS A 197 17.78 16.32 0.41
C LYS A 197 16.27 16.19 0.54
N VAL A 198 15.78 15.08 1.09
CA VAL A 198 14.36 14.78 1.19
C VAL A 198 13.89 15.02 2.61
N LEU A 199 12.94 15.95 2.78
CA LEU A 199 12.26 16.21 4.05
C LEU A 199 10.91 15.49 4.04
N CYS A 200 10.73 14.53 4.95
CA CYS A 200 9.47 13.83 5.16
C CYS A 200 8.57 14.62 6.13
N LEU A 201 7.34 14.94 5.71
CA LEU A 201 6.38 15.72 6.49
C LEU A 201 5.11 14.92 6.73
N ASN A 202 4.82 14.60 8.01
CA ASN A 202 3.53 14.02 8.40
C ASN A 202 2.41 15.07 8.46
N ARG A 203 1.89 15.40 7.27
CA ARG A 203 0.85 16.40 7.07
C ARG A 203 -0.05 16.04 5.90
N ASP A 204 -1.29 16.50 5.98
CA ASP A 204 -2.11 16.66 4.79
C ASP A 204 -1.52 17.81 3.96
N VAL A 205 -1.18 17.56 2.69
CA VAL A 205 -0.62 18.57 1.77
C VAL A 205 -1.48 19.84 1.70
N ARG A 206 -2.80 19.73 1.90
CA ARG A 206 -3.73 20.87 1.91
C ARG A 206 -3.54 21.80 3.13
N ARG A 207 -2.74 21.38 4.10
CA ARG A 207 -2.39 22.11 5.33
C ARG A 207 -0.91 22.53 5.40
N VAL A 208 -0.14 22.25 4.35
CA VAL A 208 1.25 22.69 4.23
C VAL A 208 1.28 24.14 3.74
N PHE A 209 2.20 24.93 4.28
CA PHE A 209 2.42 26.32 3.87
C PHE A 209 3.89 26.56 3.57
N THR A 210 4.12 27.56 2.73
CA THR A 210 5.40 28.23 2.52
C THR A 210 5.38 29.59 3.22
N LYS A 211 6.53 30.23 3.47
CA LYS A 211 6.55 31.62 3.97
C LYS A 211 5.91 32.63 3.01
N GLU A 212 5.75 32.26 1.74
CA GLU A 212 5.11 33.04 0.66
C GLU A 212 3.60 32.75 0.54
N SER A 213 3.06 31.83 1.34
CA SER A 213 1.67 31.38 1.21
C SER A 213 0.67 32.45 1.67
N GLN A 214 -0.45 32.55 0.95
CA GLN A 214 -1.58 33.35 1.39
C GLN A 214 -2.26 32.71 2.61
N GLY A 215 -2.79 33.56 3.49
CA GLY A 215 -3.51 33.14 4.71
C GLY A 215 -2.62 33.00 5.95
N LEU A 216 -1.38 33.46 5.90
CA LEU A 216 -0.54 33.63 7.08
C LEU A 216 -0.86 34.95 7.80
N GLN A 217 -0.63 34.98 9.11
CA GLN A 217 -0.84 36.13 9.99
C GLN A 217 0.47 36.51 10.72
N PRO A 218 0.65 37.77 11.12
CA PRO A 218 1.76 38.17 11.97
C PRO A 218 1.75 37.43 13.32
N VAL A 219 2.92 37.20 13.88
CA VAL A 219 3.04 36.70 15.26
C VAL A 219 2.39 37.70 16.24
N PRO A 220 1.43 37.28 17.08
CA PRO A 220 0.82 38.16 18.06
C PRO A 220 1.85 38.74 19.02
N GLY A 221 1.88 40.08 19.15
CA GLY A 221 2.76 40.78 20.09
C GLY A 221 4.15 41.15 19.57
N GLU A 222 4.51 40.77 18.33
CA GLU A 222 5.72 41.27 17.68
C GLU A 222 5.43 42.60 16.94
N VAL A 223 6.29 43.61 17.16
CA VAL A 223 6.16 44.94 16.54
C VAL A 223 6.70 44.88 15.10
N ALA A 224 5.95 45.45 14.16
CA ALA A 224 6.18 45.34 12.72
C ALA A 224 7.50 45.93 12.20
N GLU A 225 8.27 46.65 13.01
CA GLU A 225 9.44 47.43 12.56
C GLU A 225 10.74 46.63 12.40
N GLY A 226 10.71 45.30 12.45
CA GLY A 226 11.94 44.48 12.39
C GLY A 226 11.84 43.09 11.77
N GLY A 227 10.79 42.76 11.01
CA GLY A 227 10.67 41.43 10.38
C GLY A 227 10.12 40.35 11.31
N GLY A 228 9.03 40.66 12.02
CA GLY A 228 8.26 39.66 12.76
C GLY A 228 7.78 38.53 11.86
N GLY A 229 7.81 37.30 12.37
CA GLY A 229 7.50 36.09 11.60
C GLY A 229 6.04 36.05 11.13
N LEU A 230 5.78 35.28 10.07
CA LEU A 230 4.43 34.92 9.66
C LEU A 230 4.11 33.49 10.15
N ILE A 231 2.96 33.32 10.78
CA ILE A 231 2.45 32.05 11.29
C ILE A 231 1.10 31.70 10.65
N LYS A 232 0.73 30.42 10.72
CA LYS A 232 -0.60 29.95 10.33
C LYS A 232 -1.65 30.36 11.35
N THR A 233 -2.92 30.20 10.97
CA THR A 233 -4.06 30.45 11.85
C THR A 233 -4.12 29.54 13.07
N ASP A 234 -3.47 28.37 13.01
CA ASP A 234 -3.35 27.43 14.13
C ASP A 234 -2.13 27.70 15.05
N GLY A 235 -1.39 28.78 14.80
CA GLY A 235 -0.21 29.17 15.58
C GLY A 235 1.09 28.50 15.15
N SER A 236 1.07 27.54 14.23
CA SER A 236 2.29 26.90 13.72
C SER A 236 3.00 27.73 12.66
N VAL A 237 4.31 27.52 12.47
CA VAL A 237 5.08 28.15 11.39
C VAL A 237 4.88 27.42 10.05
N PRO A 238 5.08 28.09 8.90
CA PRO A 238 5.11 27.41 7.60
C PRO A 238 6.20 26.33 7.55
N GLU A 239 5.89 25.17 6.96
CA GLU A 239 6.85 24.06 6.83
C GLU A 239 7.94 24.32 5.81
N LEU A 240 7.63 25.08 4.76
CA LEU A 240 8.52 25.31 3.64
C LEU A 240 8.94 26.78 3.56
N ASP A 241 10.16 27.04 3.08
CA ASP A 241 10.64 28.41 2.93
C ASP A 241 9.98 29.12 1.75
N ARG A 242 9.83 28.45 0.61
CA ARG A 242 9.34 29.04 -0.64
C ARG A 242 8.47 28.10 -1.45
N LYS A 243 7.77 28.64 -2.45
CA LYS A 243 6.99 27.85 -3.42
C LYS A 243 7.90 26.99 -4.33
N VAL A 244 7.47 25.76 -4.59
CA VAL A 244 8.26 24.74 -5.32
C VAL A 244 8.28 24.95 -6.85
N ASP A 245 9.27 24.36 -7.52
CA ASP A 245 9.52 24.44 -8.98
C ASP A 245 8.79 23.34 -9.78
N LEU A 246 8.60 22.20 -9.11
CA LEU A 246 8.02 20.98 -9.63
C LEU A 246 7.15 20.35 -8.54
N MET A 247 5.99 19.85 -8.92
CA MET A 247 5.16 19.01 -8.07
C MET A 247 4.96 17.66 -8.75
N VAL A 248 5.28 16.60 -8.02
CA VAL A 248 4.97 15.21 -8.36
C VAL A 248 3.86 14.76 -7.42
N TYR A 249 2.90 14.00 -7.93
CA TYR A 249 1.80 13.51 -7.09
C TYR A 249 1.20 12.26 -7.69
N GLU A 250 0.89 11.30 -6.83
CA GLU A 250 0.17 10.08 -7.17
C GLU A 250 -0.83 9.80 -6.06
N VAL A 251 -2.02 10.37 -6.24
CA VAL A 251 -3.15 10.30 -5.30
C VAL A 251 -4.38 9.97 -6.12
N PHE A 252 -4.29 8.86 -6.85
CA PHE A 252 -5.29 8.41 -7.81
C PHE A 252 -5.90 7.09 -7.34
N ASP A 253 -7.21 6.97 -7.44
CA ASP A 253 -7.93 5.70 -7.34
C ASP A 253 -8.24 5.16 -8.74
N SER A 254 -9.01 4.05 -8.81
CA SER A 254 -9.50 3.50 -10.08
C SER A 254 -10.36 4.49 -10.88
N GLY A 255 -10.92 5.52 -10.23
CA GLY A 255 -11.70 6.58 -10.85
C GLY A 255 -10.90 7.86 -11.14
N LEU A 256 -9.57 7.85 -10.98
CA LEU A 256 -8.64 9.00 -11.08
C LEU A 256 -8.82 10.07 -9.99
N ILE A 257 -10.04 10.44 -9.60
CA ILE A 257 -10.31 11.62 -8.75
C ILE A 257 -10.77 11.30 -7.34
N GLY A 258 -11.07 10.05 -7.00
CA GLY A 258 -11.73 9.68 -5.74
C GLY A 258 -10.88 9.92 -4.49
N GLU A 259 -9.55 9.94 -4.63
CA GLU A 259 -8.63 10.28 -3.54
C GLU A 259 -8.43 11.81 -3.37
N GLY A 260 -9.17 12.63 -4.14
CA GLY A 260 -9.18 14.08 -3.98
C GLY A 260 -8.04 14.82 -4.70
N ALA A 261 -7.46 14.23 -5.75
CA ALA A 261 -6.39 14.82 -6.56
C ALA A 261 -6.66 16.27 -6.99
N LEU A 262 -7.90 16.58 -7.39
CA LEU A 262 -8.29 17.94 -7.79
C LEU A 262 -8.24 18.96 -6.64
N HIS A 263 -8.63 18.55 -5.43
CA HIS A 263 -8.58 19.41 -4.24
C HIS A 263 -7.14 19.67 -3.80
N ILE A 264 -6.31 18.61 -3.85
CA ILE A 264 -4.87 18.70 -3.58
C ILE A 264 -4.22 19.67 -4.55
N LEU A 265 -4.46 19.51 -5.85
CA LEU A 265 -3.89 20.37 -6.88
C LEU A 265 -4.36 21.82 -6.74
N ALA A 266 -5.66 22.05 -6.49
CA ALA A 266 -6.20 23.39 -6.29
C ALA A 266 -5.56 24.10 -5.08
N ASN A 267 -5.41 23.39 -3.95
CA ASN A 267 -4.79 23.95 -2.76
C ASN A 267 -3.29 24.21 -2.96
N ALA A 268 -2.58 23.27 -3.58
CA ALA A 268 -1.17 23.43 -3.90
C ALA A 268 -0.95 24.64 -4.81
N ARG A 269 -1.73 24.81 -5.89
CA ARG A 269 -1.65 26.00 -6.76
C ARG A 269 -1.78 27.30 -6.00
N TYR A 270 -2.68 27.34 -5.01
CA TYR A 270 -2.90 28.52 -4.19
C TYR A 270 -1.70 28.79 -3.25
N ARG A 271 -1.21 27.78 -2.52
CA ARG A 271 -0.25 27.99 -1.42
C ARG A 271 1.19 27.62 -1.73
N LEU A 272 1.42 26.57 -2.51
CA LEU A 272 2.69 25.85 -2.60
C LEU A 272 3.39 25.99 -3.96
N LEU A 273 2.65 26.28 -5.03
CA LEU A 273 3.19 26.33 -6.38
C LEU A 273 3.37 27.78 -6.88
N ARG A 274 4.40 27.97 -7.70
CA ARG A 274 4.56 29.15 -8.58
C ARG A 274 3.73 29.02 -9.86
N PRO A 275 3.42 30.13 -10.56
CA PRO A 275 2.65 30.08 -11.82
C PRO A 275 3.26 29.18 -12.90
N ASP A 276 4.58 29.08 -12.94
CA ASP A 276 5.31 28.30 -13.93
C ASP A 276 5.64 26.87 -13.47
N THR A 277 5.16 26.44 -12.28
CA THR A 277 5.48 25.12 -11.70
C THR A 277 5.14 23.99 -12.66
N MET A 278 6.09 23.08 -12.86
CA MET A 278 5.83 21.86 -13.63
C MET A 278 5.06 20.85 -12.78
N LEU A 279 4.15 20.10 -13.41
CA LEU A 279 3.37 19.05 -12.76
C LEU A 279 3.69 17.70 -13.40
N VAL A 280 3.85 16.67 -12.57
CA VAL A 280 3.94 15.27 -13.01
C VAL A 280 2.92 14.46 -12.21
N PRO A 281 1.88 13.90 -12.86
CA PRO A 281 1.52 14.08 -14.27
C PRO A 281 1.03 15.51 -14.60
N ALA A 282 1.12 15.91 -15.87
CA ALA A 282 0.71 17.26 -16.32
C ALA A 282 -0.79 17.36 -16.68
N SER A 283 -1.38 16.25 -17.10
CA SER A 283 -2.80 16.10 -17.45
C SER A 283 -3.22 14.64 -17.35
N ALA A 284 -4.52 14.39 -17.37
CA ALA A 284 -5.08 13.04 -17.41
C ALA A 284 -6.33 13.04 -18.30
N THR A 285 -6.68 11.86 -18.83
CA THR A 285 -7.89 11.65 -19.65
C THR A 285 -8.57 10.38 -19.19
N VAL A 286 -9.87 10.47 -18.92
CA VAL A 286 -10.69 9.31 -18.56
C VAL A 286 -11.34 8.77 -19.83
N PHE A 287 -11.08 7.49 -20.12
CA PHE A 287 -11.73 6.75 -21.19
C PHE A 287 -12.81 5.85 -20.58
N ALA A 288 -13.90 5.64 -21.31
CA ALA A 288 -15.00 4.79 -20.88
C ALA A 288 -15.45 3.88 -22.04
N GLN A 289 -15.74 2.62 -21.72
CA GLN A 289 -16.29 1.64 -22.64
C GLN A 289 -17.46 0.93 -21.97
N PRO A 290 -18.65 0.89 -22.60
CA PRO A 290 -19.73 0.03 -22.15
C PRO A 290 -19.30 -1.44 -22.23
N ILE A 291 -19.54 -2.20 -21.16
CA ILE A 291 -19.27 -3.64 -21.09
C ILE A 291 -20.49 -4.38 -20.55
N GLU A 292 -20.58 -5.66 -20.89
CA GLU A 292 -21.38 -6.63 -20.17
C GLU A 292 -20.46 -7.35 -19.19
N TYR A 293 -20.77 -7.34 -17.88
CA TYR A 293 -19.89 -7.86 -16.82
C TYR A 293 -20.62 -8.88 -15.93
N ARG A 294 -19.93 -10.00 -15.67
CA ARG A 294 -20.33 -11.21 -14.94
C ARG A 294 -21.55 -11.92 -15.57
N ILE A 295 -21.32 -12.42 -16.79
CA ILE A 295 -22.30 -13.10 -17.67
C ILE A 295 -22.87 -14.42 -17.14
N SER A 296 -22.20 -15.08 -16.18
CA SER A 296 -22.65 -16.35 -15.64
C SER A 296 -23.69 -16.16 -14.54
N THR A 297 -24.64 -17.10 -14.52
CA THR A 297 -25.65 -17.21 -13.47
C THR A 297 -24.95 -17.43 -12.13
N VAL A 298 -25.52 -16.98 -11.01
CA VAL A 298 -25.14 -17.53 -9.69
C VAL A 298 -25.52 -19.02 -9.72
N THR A 299 -24.59 -19.88 -10.13
CA THR A 299 -24.79 -21.32 -10.24
C THR A 299 -24.18 -22.01 -9.03
N CYS A 300 -24.97 -22.82 -8.33
CA CYS A 300 -24.47 -23.74 -7.30
C CYS A 300 -23.86 -25.01 -7.91
N GLY A 301 -23.22 -24.93 -9.08
CA GLY A 301 -22.77 -26.08 -9.88
C GLY A 301 -23.92 -26.93 -10.43
N ASP A 302 -23.62 -28.18 -10.82
CA ASP A 302 -24.57 -29.19 -11.32
C ASP A 302 -25.53 -29.73 -10.25
N LEU A 303 -25.67 -29.05 -9.09
CA LEU A 303 -26.63 -29.39 -8.04
C LEU A 303 -28.10 -29.26 -8.47
N GLY A 304 -28.38 -28.94 -9.73
CA GLY A 304 -29.61 -29.31 -10.46
C GLY A 304 -30.94 -28.75 -9.94
N ALA A 305 -30.98 -27.99 -8.85
CA ALA A 305 -32.26 -27.72 -8.16
C ALA A 305 -32.49 -26.28 -7.65
N PHE A 306 -31.47 -25.43 -7.54
CA PHE A 306 -31.64 -24.07 -6.98
C PHE A 306 -31.32 -22.98 -8.00
N GLU A 307 -32.35 -22.24 -8.39
CA GLU A 307 -32.25 -21.04 -9.24
C GLU A 307 -31.93 -19.82 -8.37
N MET A 308 -30.71 -19.30 -8.47
CA MET A 308 -30.23 -18.15 -7.70
C MET A 308 -30.01 -16.90 -8.55
N LYS A 309 -30.51 -16.84 -9.80
CA LYS A 309 -30.44 -15.65 -10.68
C LYS A 309 -30.87 -14.36 -9.99
N GLN A 310 -31.89 -14.43 -9.13
CA GLN A 310 -32.42 -13.26 -8.43
C GLN A 310 -31.36 -12.55 -7.59
N SER A 311 -30.32 -13.26 -7.11
CA SER A 311 -29.22 -12.67 -6.36
C SER A 311 -28.43 -11.62 -7.15
N ASN A 312 -28.46 -11.67 -8.49
CA ASN A 312 -27.84 -10.65 -9.33
C ASN A 312 -28.46 -9.25 -9.13
N ARG A 313 -29.72 -9.14 -8.69
CA ARG A 313 -30.38 -7.85 -8.42
C ARG A 313 -29.64 -7.02 -7.36
N TRP A 314 -28.96 -7.66 -6.42
CA TRP A 314 -28.25 -7.00 -5.32
C TRP A 314 -26.74 -6.99 -5.51
N ARG A 315 -26.25 -7.41 -6.68
CA ARG A 315 -24.82 -7.56 -6.96
C ARG A 315 -24.13 -6.22 -7.20
N TRP A 316 -24.82 -5.27 -7.82
CA TRP A 316 -24.24 -4.02 -8.28
C TRP A 316 -24.57 -2.86 -7.35
N ARG A 317 -23.59 -1.98 -7.13
CA ARG A 317 -23.70 -0.75 -6.34
C ARG A 317 -23.76 0.45 -7.27
N ASP A 318 -24.27 1.57 -6.77
CA ASP A 318 -24.32 2.87 -7.47
C ASP A 318 -22.97 3.61 -7.48
N THR A 319 -21.96 3.07 -6.80
CA THR A 319 -20.58 3.55 -6.79
C THR A 319 -19.70 2.70 -7.72
N TYR A 320 -18.70 3.32 -8.35
CA TYR A 320 -17.66 2.56 -9.05
C TYR A 320 -16.73 1.85 -8.05
N GLU A 321 -16.09 0.78 -8.50
CA GLU A 321 -15.10 0.02 -7.75
C GLU A 321 -14.01 -0.49 -8.70
N GLY A 322 -12.78 -0.61 -8.18
CA GLY A 322 -11.66 -1.15 -8.95
C GLY A 322 -11.82 -2.64 -9.18
N HIS A 323 -11.93 -3.06 -10.44
CA HIS A 323 -11.86 -4.46 -10.84
C HIS A 323 -10.68 -4.67 -11.78
N ASN A 324 -9.92 -5.73 -11.53
CA ASN A 324 -8.94 -6.19 -12.50
C ASN A 324 -9.63 -7.05 -13.56
N LEU A 325 -10.08 -6.40 -14.64
CA LEU A 325 -10.78 -7.05 -15.76
C LEU A 325 -9.91 -8.11 -16.48
N GLU A 326 -8.58 -8.02 -16.38
CA GLU A 326 -7.66 -9.02 -16.93
C GLU A 326 -7.69 -10.34 -16.14
N ARG A 327 -7.95 -10.27 -14.83
CA ARG A 327 -8.10 -11.47 -13.97
C ARG A 327 -9.45 -12.17 -14.13
N CYS A 328 -10.42 -11.55 -14.80
CA CYS A 328 -11.77 -12.09 -15.00
C CYS A 328 -12.25 -11.99 -16.46
N LYS A 329 -11.38 -12.20 -17.45
CA LYS A 329 -11.72 -12.11 -18.89
C LYS A 329 -12.94 -12.92 -19.33
N GLY A 330 -13.20 -14.05 -18.68
CA GLY A 330 -14.39 -14.88 -18.98
C GLY A 330 -15.69 -14.32 -18.41
N ASP A 331 -15.61 -13.37 -17.48
CA ASP A 331 -16.77 -12.79 -16.84
C ASP A 331 -17.35 -11.65 -17.67
N TRP A 332 -16.65 -11.09 -18.66
CA TRP A 332 -17.11 -9.86 -19.32
C TRP A 332 -16.81 -9.77 -20.80
N ARG A 333 -17.55 -8.92 -21.52
CA ARG A 333 -17.31 -8.59 -22.92
C ARG A 333 -17.59 -7.11 -23.20
N PRO A 334 -16.91 -6.50 -24.18
CA PRO A 334 -17.26 -5.16 -24.65
C PRO A 334 -18.65 -5.15 -25.30
N LEU A 335 -19.36 -4.03 -25.17
CA LEU A 335 -20.62 -3.73 -25.87
C LEU A 335 -20.39 -2.74 -27.01
#